data_AF-A0A0P1ALD2-F1
#
_entry.id   AF-A0A0P1ALD2-F1
#
_cell.length_a   1.000
_cell.length_b   1.000
_cell.length_c   1.000
_cell.angle_alpha   90.00
_cell.angle_beta   90.00
_cell.angle_gamma   90.00
#
_symmetry.space_group_name_H-M   'P 1'
#
loop_
_entity.id
_entity.type
_entity.pdbx_description
1 polymer ?
#
loop_
_entity_poly.entity_id
_entity_poly.type
_entity_poly.pdbx_seq_one_letter_code
_entity_poly.pdbx_strand_id
1 'polypeptide(L)'
;MDDTEDNVVGALFLQNGEDNGYDPEDFVMELDVGESVPRFRISVADDDGGIPGSLFACAVWNGARFIAMHFAKYPELIRGRKVVEFGAASALPSLVALHVGAKVAVITDYPNNLLLKNIETNIKRNKSLLGSGRYEVRGHLWGSDITELVTCLHENAHNESRFDVVVVAECLWLHDLHEDLLRSIDGCLAAKGKVFVSFAHHVPGHEQHDLEFFSKAQKLYGFKQFTWIL
;
A
#
# COMPACT_ATOMS: atom_id res chain seq x y z
N MET A 1 37.91 -4.30 -12.78
CA MET A 1 36.52 -4.72 -12.98
C MET A 1 35.79 -4.09 -11.83
N ASP A 2 34.99 -3.09 -12.20
CA ASP A 2 34.46 -2.04 -11.35
C ASP A 2 33.04 -2.46 -10.95
N ASP A 3 32.87 -2.90 -9.71
CA ASP A 3 31.60 -3.34 -9.14
C ASP A 3 30.90 -2.14 -8.48
N THR A 4 30.53 -1.13 -9.28
CA THR A 4 29.77 0.05 -8.82
C THR A 4 28.42 0.21 -9.51
N GLU A 5 27.82 -0.87 -10.00
CA GLU A 5 26.44 -0.85 -10.53
C GLU A 5 25.37 -1.32 -9.52
N ASP A 6 25.73 -1.42 -8.24
CA ASP A 6 24.77 -1.83 -7.21
C ASP A 6 24.13 -0.62 -6.50
N ASN A 7 22.82 -0.50 -6.74
CA ASN A 7 21.81 0.05 -5.83
C ASN A 7 21.51 1.57 -5.88
N VAL A 8 21.16 2.07 -7.07
CA VAL A 8 20.62 3.43 -7.27
C VAL A 8 19.33 3.66 -6.45
N VAL A 9 18.53 2.62 -6.21
CA VAL A 9 17.25 2.70 -5.47
C VAL A 9 17.46 3.00 -3.98
N GLY A 10 18.50 2.44 -3.36
CA GLY A 10 18.84 2.71 -1.97
C GLY A 10 19.26 4.16 -1.72
N ALA A 11 19.94 4.78 -2.70
CA ALA A 11 20.46 6.14 -2.57
C ALA A 11 19.38 7.24 -2.65
N LEU A 12 18.22 6.97 -3.23
CA LEU A 12 17.10 7.92 -3.38
C LEU A 12 16.42 8.27 -2.04
N PHE A 13 16.61 7.46 -1.00
CA PHE A 13 15.89 7.58 0.27
C PHE A 13 16.83 7.73 1.48
N LEU A 14 18.13 7.96 1.28
CA LEU A 14 19.06 8.20 2.38
C LEU A 14 18.95 9.67 2.83
N GLN A 15 18.28 9.89 3.96
CA GLN A 15 18.39 11.13 4.73
C GLN A 15 19.02 10.82 6.09
N ASN A 16 19.99 11.66 6.48
CA ASN A 16 20.58 11.67 7.82
C ASN A 16 19.81 12.70 8.66
N GLY A 17 18.67 12.31 9.22
CA GLY A 17 17.90 13.14 10.16
C GLY A 17 18.42 13.03 11.59
N GLU A 18 18.38 14.12 12.34
CA GLU A 18 18.59 14.13 13.79
C GLU A 18 17.38 13.51 14.50
N ASP A 19 17.64 12.68 15.52
CA ASP A 19 16.67 11.88 16.28
C ASP A 19 15.70 12.77 17.10
N ASN A 20 14.74 13.38 16.41
CA ASN A 20 13.57 14.00 17.03
C ASN A 20 12.46 12.94 16.99
N GLY A 21 12.01 12.51 18.17
CA GLY A 21 11.17 11.33 18.31
C GLY A 21 9.77 11.52 17.74
N TYR A 22 9.54 11.08 16.51
CA TYR A 22 8.21 10.88 15.92
C TYR A 22 7.27 10.14 16.89
N ASP A 23 6.19 10.82 17.30
CA ASP A 23 5.08 10.23 18.04
C ASP A 23 3.79 10.23 17.19
N PRO A 24 3.28 9.05 16.76
CA PRO A 24 2.04 8.95 15.98
C PRO A 24 0.79 9.47 16.73
N GLU A 25 0.89 9.82 18.01
CA GLU A 25 -0.20 10.44 18.77
C GLU A 25 -0.25 11.97 18.68
N ASP A 26 0.80 12.63 18.15
CA ASP A 26 0.86 14.10 18.09
C ASP A 26 -0.16 14.69 17.11
N PHE A 27 -0.43 14.00 16.00
CA PHE A 27 -1.43 14.42 15.01
C PHE A 27 -2.32 13.26 14.55
N VAL A 28 -3.60 13.34 14.89
CA VAL A 28 -4.62 12.35 14.53
C VAL A 28 -5.79 13.02 13.84
N MET A 29 -6.07 12.60 12.62
CA MET A 29 -7.24 13.02 11.85
C MET A 29 -8.37 12.00 11.98
N GLU A 30 -9.61 12.46 12.01
CA GLU A 30 -10.79 11.62 11.87
C GLU A 30 -11.27 11.68 10.43
N LEU A 31 -11.20 10.55 9.72
CA LEU A 31 -11.50 10.46 8.30
C LEU A 31 -12.87 9.85 8.07
N ASP A 32 -13.67 10.56 7.29
CA ASP A 32 -14.89 10.04 6.69
C ASP A 32 -14.53 9.22 5.45
N VAL A 33 -15.05 7.99 5.39
CA VAL A 33 -14.87 7.03 4.29
C VAL A 33 -16.23 6.57 3.73
N GLY A 34 -17.25 7.43 3.84
CA GLY A 34 -18.60 7.22 3.33
C GLY A 34 -19.59 6.87 4.44
N GLU A 35 -20.88 6.96 4.10
CA GLU A 35 -21.99 6.84 5.06
C GLU A 35 -22.18 5.42 5.64
N SER A 36 -21.62 4.40 4.98
CA SER A 36 -21.87 2.98 5.30
C SER A 36 -20.96 2.39 6.37
N VAL A 37 -19.91 3.11 6.79
CA VAL A 37 -18.88 2.62 7.72
C VAL A 37 -18.52 3.73 8.73
N PRO A 38 -17.98 3.40 9.91
CA PRO A 38 -17.56 4.42 10.87
C PRO A 38 -16.36 5.23 10.35
N ARG A 39 -16.12 6.38 10.99
CA ARG A 39 -14.93 7.17 10.74
C ARG A 39 -13.68 6.51 11.32
N PHE A 40 -12.57 6.64 10.62
CA PHE A 40 -11.29 6.07 11.03
C PHE A 40 -10.37 7.17 11.58
N ARG A 41 -9.69 6.88 12.68
CA ARG A 41 -8.72 7.79 13.29
C ARG A 41 -7.33 7.45 12.78
N ILE A 42 -6.71 8.37 12.04
CA ILE A 42 -5.49 8.12 11.28
C ILE A 42 -4.42 9.16 11.64
N SER A 43 -3.22 8.67 11.94
CA SER A 43 -1.98 9.44 11.98
C SER A 43 -1.17 9.19 10.71
N VAL A 44 -0.33 10.15 10.38
CA VAL A 44 0.62 10.10 9.27
C VAL A 44 2.04 10.14 9.84
N ALA A 45 2.99 9.76 9.01
CA ALA A 45 4.41 9.87 9.34
C ALA A 45 4.84 11.35 9.29
N ASP A 46 5.57 11.84 10.28
CA ASP A 46 6.08 13.21 10.22
C ASP A 46 7.16 13.36 9.14
N ASP A 47 7.28 14.58 8.61
CA ASP A 47 8.34 14.98 7.65
C ASP A 47 9.52 15.63 8.39
N ASP A 48 9.83 15.13 9.60
CA ASP A 48 10.87 15.65 10.49
C ASP A 48 12.28 15.10 10.17
N GLY A 49 12.40 14.30 9.10
CA GLY A 49 13.63 13.66 8.66
C GLY A 49 13.85 12.25 9.18
N GLY A 50 13.00 11.73 10.08
CA GLY A 50 13.05 10.32 10.52
C GLY A 50 12.55 9.34 9.46
N ILE A 51 11.65 9.80 8.60
CA ILE A 51 11.19 9.09 7.41
C ILE A 51 11.64 9.90 6.20
N PRO A 52 12.26 9.27 5.18
CA PRO A 52 12.67 9.99 3.98
C PRO A 52 11.49 10.74 3.38
N GLY A 53 11.58 12.07 3.30
CA GLY A 53 10.49 12.91 2.77
C GLY A 53 10.11 12.54 1.33
N SER A 54 11.03 11.93 0.58
CA SER A 54 10.78 11.34 -0.74
C SER A 54 9.79 10.16 -0.72
N LEU A 55 9.37 9.65 0.44
CA LEU A 55 8.30 8.66 0.54
C LEU A 55 6.91 9.29 0.68
N PHE A 56 6.81 10.60 0.95
CA PHE A 56 5.54 11.33 1.01
C PHE A 56 4.48 10.72 1.95
N ALA A 57 4.93 10.10 3.05
CA ALA A 57 4.07 9.42 4.02
C ALA A 57 3.38 10.37 5.04
N CYS A 58 3.56 11.68 4.88
CA CYS A 58 3.03 12.74 5.74
C CYS A 58 1.60 13.20 5.40
N ALA A 59 0.92 12.49 4.50
CA ALA A 59 -0.46 12.78 4.12
C ALA A 59 -1.28 11.51 3.94
N VAL A 60 -2.59 11.65 4.10
CA VAL A 60 -3.55 10.66 3.61
C VAL A 60 -4.02 11.10 2.24
N TRP A 61 -3.41 10.54 1.21
CA TRP A 61 -3.66 10.90 -0.18
C TRP A 61 -5.11 10.59 -0.61
N ASN A 62 -5.66 11.43 -1.49
CA ASN A 62 -7.06 11.32 -1.91
C ASN A 62 -7.36 9.98 -2.58
N GLY A 63 -6.45 9.43 -3.39
CA GLY A 63 -6.61 8.10 -3.98
C GLY A 63 -6.80 7.01 -2.92
N ALA A 64 -6.08 7.05 -1.81
CA ALA A 64 -6.27 6.12 -0.70
C ALA A 64 -7.68 6.26 -0.09
N ARG A 65 -8.17 7.49 0.08
CA ARG A 65 -9.55 7.74 0.53
C ARG A 65 -10.57 7.21 -0.47
N PHE A 66 -10.34 7.39 -1.78
CA PHE A 66 -11.25 6.90 -2.82
C PHE A 66 -11.36 5.38 -2.83
N ILE A 67 -10.23 4.65 -2.75
CA ILE A 67 -10.26 3.18 -2.66
C ILE A 67 -10.99 2.74 -1.38
N ALA A 68 -10.69 3.39 -0.25
CA ALA A 68 -11.37 3.11 1.03
C ALA A 68 -12.90 3.31 0.92
N MET A 69 -13.35 4.45 0.37
CA MET A 69 -14.77 4.70 0.12
C MET A 69 -15.39 3.68 -0.85
N HIS A 70 -14.65 3.25 -1.86
CA HIS A 70 -15.11 2.23 -2.79
C HIS A 70 -15.33 0.88 -2.10
N PHE A 71 -14.41 0.46 -1.23
CA PHE A 71 -14.55 -0.77 -0.43
C PHE A 71 -15.70 -0.67 0.58
N ALA A 72 -15.88 0.48 1.21
CA ALA A 72 -17.01 0.75 2.11
C ALA A 72 -18.36 0.65 1.37
N LYS A 73 -18.42 1.15 0.14
CA LYS A 73 -19.63 1.13 -0.69
C LYS A 73 -19.94 -0.26 -1.28
N TYR A 74 -18.92 -1.03 -1.62
CA TYR A 74 -19.02 -2.34 -2.29
C TYR A 74 -18.28 -3.44 -1.50
N PRO A 75 -18.74 -3.76 -0.29
CA PRO A 75 -18.04 -4.69 0.62
C PRO A 75 -17.89 -6.10 0.05
N GLU A 76 -18.73 -6.52 -0.90
CA GLU A 76 -18.63 -7.82 -1.61
C GLU A 76 -17.35 -7.98 -2.43
N LEU A 77 -16.69 -6.88 -2.79
CA LEU A 77 -15.38 -6.91 -3.45
C LEU A 77 -14.28 -7.43 -2.52
N ILE A 78 -14.47 -7.30 -1.20
CA ILE A 78 -13.44 -7.51 -0.18
C ILE A 78 -13.80 -8.61 0.82
N ARG A 79 -15.09 -8.83 1.09
CA ARG A 79 -15.54 -9.79 2.09
C ARG A 79 -14.98 -11.19 1.82
N GLY A 80 -14.28 -11.74 2.82
CA GLY A 80 -13.62 -13.04 2.75
C GLY A 80 -12.36 -13.10 1.89
N ARG A 81 -11.88 -11.97 1.36
CA ARG A 81 -10.71 -11.89 0.46
C ARG A 81 -9.41 -11.72 1.22
N LYS A 82 -8.32 -12.19 0.60
CA LYS A 82 -6.93 -11.89 1.01
C LYS A 82 -6.46 -10.65 0.26
N VAL A 83 -6.10 -9.61 1.01
CA VAL A 83 -5.71 -8.29 0.50
C VAL A 83 -4.23 -8.07 0.76
N VAL A 84 -3.51 -7.51 -0.21
CA VAL A 84 -2.19 -6.88 0.02
C VAL A 84 -2.24 -5.43 -0.43
N GLU A 85 -1.66 -4.54 0.35
CA GLU A 85 -1.49 -3.12 0.02
C GLU A 85 -0.01 -2.79 -0.12
N PHE A 86 0.37 -2.13 -1.21
CA PHE A 86 1.73 -1.63 -1.46
C PHE A 86 1.75 -0.11 -1.34
N GLY A 87 2.71 0.42 -0.57
CA GLY A 87 2.80 1.86 -0.30
C GLY A 87 1.64 2.35 0.57
N ALA A 88 1.36 1.65 1.66
CA ALA A 88 0.16 1.85 2.46
C ALA A 88 0.13 3.20 3.21
N ALA A 89 1.29 3.69 3.65
CA ALA A 89 1.56 4.85 4.49
C ALA A 89 0.67 4.92 5.75
N SER A 90 -0.57 5.38 5.58
CA SER A 90 -1.60 5.42 6.62
C SER A 90 -2.38 4.11 6.81
N ALA A 91 -2.33 3.22 5.83
CA ALA A 91 -3.07 1.97 5.72
C ALA A 91 -4.60 2.10 5.69
N LEU A 92 -5.13 3.29 5.35
CA LEU A 92 -6.58 3.53 5.33
C LEU A 92 -7.36 2.52 4.46
N PRO A 93 -6.96 2.21 3.21
CA PRO A 93 -7.63 1.18 2.41
C PRO A 93 -7.69 -0.19 3.09
N SER A 94 -6.58 -0.65 3.69
CA SER A 94 -6.53 -1.93 4.40
C SER A 94 -7.36 -1.94 5.69
N LEU A 95 -7.41 -0.84 6.44
CA LEU A 95 -8.26 -0.72 7.62
C LEU A 95 -9.74 -0.83 7.26
N VAL A 96 -10.17 -0.15 6.19
CA VAL A 96 -11.53 -0.29 5.67
C VAL A 96 -11.77 -1.70 5.14
N ALA A 97 -10.80 -2.31 4.44
CA ALA A 97 -10.91 -3.68 3.97
C ALA A 97 -11.15 -4.68 5.12
N LEU A 98 -10.40 -4.56 6.21
CA LEU A 98 -10.58 -5.37 7.42
C LEU A 98 -11.94 -5.11 8.08
N HIS A 99 -12.39 -3.85 8.13
CA HIS A 99 -13.71 -3.50 8.66
C HIS A 99 -14.85 -4.16 7.86
N VAL A 100 -14.79 -4.13 6.53
CA VAL A 100 -15.84 -4.72 5.67
C VAL A 100 -15.74 -6.25 5.51
N GLY A 101 -14.77 -6.88 6.19
CA GLY A 101 -14.67 -8.32 6.34
C GLY A 101 -13.65 -9.01 5.46
N ALA A 102 -12.53 -8.36 5.10
CA ALA A 102 -11.37 -9.05 4.55
C ALA A 102 -10.96 -10.21 5.45
N LYS A 103 -10.57 -11.35 4.86
CA LYS A 103 -10.07 -12.51 5.62
C LYS A 103 -8.67 -12.25 6.17
N VAL A 104 -7.81 -11.67 5.34
CA VAL A 104 -6.44 -11.30 5.69
C VAL A 104 -6.10 -9.98 4.98
N ALA A 105 -5.41 -9.06 5.65
CA ALA A 105 -4.79 -7.89 5.03
C ALA A 105 -3.28 -7.88 5.34
N VAL A 106 -2.45 -7.96 4.31
CA VAL A 106 -0.99 -7.78 4.42
C VAL A 106 -0.67 -6.35 3.97
N ILE A 107 -0.22 -5.53 4.91
CA ILE A 107 -0.08 -4.09 4.74
C ILE A 107 1.41 -3.81 4.61
N THR A 108 1.82 -3.30 3.44
CA THR A 108 3.24 -3.16 3.13
C THR A 108 3.62 -1.74 2.77
N ASP A 109 4.82 -1.36 3.16
CA ASP A 109 5.47 -0.11 2.77
C ASP A 109 6.99 -0.27 2.75
N TYR A 110 7.73 0.77 2.37
CA TYR A 110 9.18 0.80 2.43
C TYR A 110 9.68 0.34 3.82
N PRO A 111 10.76 -0.47 3.90
CA PRO A 111 11.26 -1.04 5.16
C PRO A 111 11.91 0.02 6.07
N ASN A 112 11.11 0.94 6.58
CA ASN A 112 11.46 1.96 7.56
C ASN A 112 10.63 1.73 8.85
N ASN A 113 11.31 1.61 9.98
CA ASN A 113 10.67 1.25 11.25
C ASN A 113 9.61 2.27 11.72
N LEU A 114 9.81 3.56 11.47
CA LEU A 114 8.85 4.60 11.88
C LEU A 114 7.57 4.52 11.04
N LEU A 115 7.71 4.27 9.74
CA LEU A 115 6.58 4.11 8.82
C LEU A 115 5.74 2.87 9.20
N LEU A 116 6.40 1.73 9.43
CA LEU A 116 5.72 0.52 9.87
C LEU A 116 5.08 0.69 11.26
N LYS A 117 5.73 1.42 12.18
CA LYS A 117 5.18 1.76 13.50
C LYS A 117 3.93 2.64 13.38
N ASN A 118 3.89 3.60 12.44
CA ASN A 118 2.69 4.41 12.20
C ASN A 118 1.51 3.53 11.74
N ILE A 119 1.75 2.63 10.79
CA ILE A 119 0.75 1.67 10.30
C ILE A 119 0.19 0.82 11.46
N GLU A 120 1.06 0.24 12.28
CA GLU A 120 0.67 -0.53 13.46
C GLU A 120 -0.13 0.31 14.47
N THR A 121 0.24 1.57 14.65
CA THR A 121 -0.48 2.49 15.53
C THR A 121 -1.89 2.78 15.00
N ASN A 122 -2.04 3.02 13.69
CA ASN A 122 -3.34 3.20 13.05
C ASN A 122 -4.23 1.95 13.19
N ILE A 123 -3.67 0.75 13.05
CA ILE A 123 -4.41 -0.50 13.29
C ILE A 123 -4.87 -0.58 14.75
N LYS A 124 -3.96 -0.38 15.71
CA LYS A 124 -4.28 -0.43 17.14
C LYS A 124 -5.37 0.57 17.52
N ARG A 125 -5.29 1.80 16.98
CA ARG A 125 -6.24 2.88 17.25
C ARG A 125 -7.64 2.56 16.76
N ASN A 126 -7.76 1.87 15.64
CA ASN A 126 -9.05 1.52 15.03
C ASN A 126 -9.49 0.08 15.34
N LYS A 127 -8.81 -0.64 16.25
CA LYS A 127 -9.01 -2.07 16.50
C LYS A 127 -10.47 -2.46 16.79
N SER A 128 -11.22 -1.61 17.50
CA SER A 128 -12.63 -1.87 17.81
C SER A 128 -13.56 -1.79 16.59
N LEU A 129 -13.10 -1.18 15.49
CA LEU A 129 -13.83 -1.07 14.24
C LEU A 129 -13.54 -2.26 13.31
N LEU A 130 -12.42 -2.96 13.48
CA LEU A 130 -11.98 -3.99 12.53
C LEU A 130 -12.80 -5.28 12.70
N GLY A 131 -13.01 -6.00 11.59
CA GLY A 131 -13.62 -7.33 11.60
C GLY A 131 -12.69 -8.41 12.18
N SER A 132 -13.10 -9.67 12.11
CA SER A 132 -12.33 -10.81 12.62
C SER A 132 -11.18 -11.26 11.68
N GLY A 133 -10.88 -10.49 10.64
CA GLY A 133 -9.80 -10.78 9.69
C GLY A 133 -8.43 -10.69 10.35
N ARG A 134 -7.48 -11.49 9.87
CA ARG A 134 -6.07 -11.36 10.28
C ARG A 134 -5.42 -10.18 9.56
N TYR A 135 -4.38 -9.61 10.15
CA TYR A 135 -3.57 -8.59 9.50
C TYR A 135 -2.10 -8.81 9.82
N GLU A 136 -1.23 -8.36 8.91
CA GLU A 136 0.21 -8.39 9.06
C GLU A 136 0.79 -7.10 8.48
N VAL A 137 1.70 -6.44 9.20
CA VAL A 137 2.46 -5.30 8.69
C VAL A 137 3.86 -5.77 8.32
N ARG A 138 4.32 -5.44 7.10
CA ARG A 138 5.64 -5.86 6.59
C ARG A 138 6.32 -4.73 5.86
N GLY A 139 7.63 -4.56 6.11
CA GLY A 139 8.48 -3.80 5.21
C GLY A 139 8.67 -4.57 3.91
N HIS A 140 8.44 -3.92 2.77
CA HIS A 140 8.60 -4.51 1.45
C HIS A 140 9.17 -3.48 0.48
N LEU A 141 10.37 -3.74 -0.03
CA LEU A 141 10.92 -2.98 -1.15
C LEU A 141 10.30 -3.51 -2.44
N TRP A 142 9.70 -2.64 -3.25
CA TRP A 142 9.13 -3.07 -4.53
C TRP A 142 10.19 -3.77 -5.41
N GLY A 143 9.77 -4.81 -6.12
CA GLY A 143 10.65 -5.64 -6.93
C GLY A 143 11.44 -6.71 -6.16
N SER A 144 11.50 -6.62 -4.82
CA SER A 144 12.16 -7.63 -3.99
C SER A 144 11.34 -8.91 -3.81
N ASP A 145 11.95 -9.92 -3.19
CA ASP A 145 11.35 -11.23 -2.96
C ASP A 145 10.04 -11.15 -2.15
N ILE A 146 9.01 -11.87 -2.60
CA ILE A 146 7.64 -11.82 -2.05
C ILE A 146 7.34 -12.96 -1.07
N THR A 147 8.32 -13.81 -0.73
CA THR A 147 8.10 -15.02 0.08
C THR A 147 7.51 -14.69 1.45
N GLU A 148 8.00 -13.64 2.10
CA GLU A 148 7.50 -13.18 3.40
C GLU A 148 6.04 -12.72 3.33
N LEU A 149 5.65 -12.05 2.22
CA LEU A 149 4.27 -11.59 2.01
C LEU A 149 3.32 -12.77 1.81
N VAL A 150 3.72 -13.74 0.98
CA VAL A 150 2.91 -14.93 0.71
C VAL A 150 2.79 -15.82 1.95
N THR A 151 3.85 -15.94 2.75
CA THR A 151 3.87 -16.74 3.97
C THR A 151 2.84 -16.24 5.00
N CYS A 152 2.54 -14.94 5.02
CA CYS A 152 1.47 -14.37 5.85
C CYS A 152 0.07 -14.96 5.57
N LEU A 153 -0.13 -15.53 4.38
CA LEU A 153 -1.39 -16.19 3.98
C LEU A 153 -1.50 -17.62 4.47
N HIS A 154 -0.39 -18.26 4.85
CA HIS A 154 -0.36 -19.68 5.17
C HIS A 154 -0.81 -19.91 6.62
N GLU A 155 -1.96 -20.56 6.78
CA GLU A 155 -2.35 -21.18 8.06
C GLU A 155 -1.76 -22.60 8.18
N ASN A 156 -1.39 -23.22 7.04
CA ASN A 156 -0.75 -24.53 6.92
C ASN A 156 0.19 -24.56 5.70
N ALA A 157 1.34 -25.23 5.80
CA ALA A 157 2.51 -25.13 4.92
C ALA A 157 2.38 -25.68 3.46
N HIS A 158 1.17 -25.97 2.97
CA HIS A 158 0.99 -26.78 1.75
C HIS A 158 0.13 -26.17 0.65
N ASN A 159 -0.24 -24.89 0.73
CA ASN A 159 -1.02 -24.24 -0.32
C ASN A 159 -0.28 -23.04 -0.89
N GLU A 160 -0.09 -23.00 -2.21
CA GLU A 160 0.39 -21.83 -2.96
C GLU A 160 -0.69 -20.73 -2.95
N SER A 161 -0.92 -20.14 -1.79
CA SER A 161 -1.91 -19.10 -1.63
C SER A 161 -1.37 -17.78 -2.18
N ARG A 162 -2.21 -17.03 -2.88
CA ARG A 162 -1.94 -15.68 -3.38
C ARG A 162 -3.07 -14.72 -3.02
N PHE A 163 -2.87 -13.42 -3.24
CA PHE A 163 -3.82 -12.39 -2.86
C PHE A 163 -4.96 -12.29 -3.89
N ASP A 164 -6.19 -12.19 -3.39
CA ASP A 164 -7.36 -11.97 -4.24
C ASP A 164 -7.48 -10.50 -4.67
N VAL A 165 -6.93 -9.60 -3.85
CA VAL A 165 -6.99 -8.16 -4.03
C VAL A 165 -5.63 -7.55 -3.75
N VAL A 166 -5.14 -6.73 -4.67
CA VAL A 166 -3.95 -5.89 -4.49
C VAL A 166 -4.40 -4.43 -4.51
N VAL A 167 -3.89 -3.61 -3.60
CA VAL A 167 -4.17 -2.17 -3.51
C VAL A 167 -2.89 -1.39 -3.78
N VAL A 168 -2.99 -0.39 -4.67
CA VAL A 168 -1.95 0.58 -4.97
C VAL A 168 -2.60 1.96 -5.00
N ALA A 169 -2.40 2.73 -3.93
CA ALA A 169 -2.97 4.06 -3.80
C ALA A 169 -1.88 5.13 -3.94
N GLU A 170 -1.91 5.89 -5.03
CA GLU A 170 -1.11 7.11 -5.21
C GLU A 170 0.41 6.86 -5.31
N CYS A 171 0.79 5.71 -5.90
CA CYS A 171 2.18 5.30 -6.07
C CYS A 171 2.75 5.56 -7.47
N LEU A 172 1.93 5.96 -8.46
CA LEU A 172 2.36 5.98 -9.87
C LEU A 172 3.32 7.12 -10.22
N TRP A 173 3.51 8.12 -9.35
CA TRP A 173 4.46 9.21 -9.57
C TRP A 173 5.93 8.76 -9.52
N LEU A 174 6.22 7.58 -8.93
CA LEU A 174 7.55 6.95 -8.93
C LEU A 174 7.80 6.18 -10.24
N HIS A 175 7.94 6.90 -11.35
CA HIS A 175 8.02 6.32 -12.71
C HIS A 175 9.09 5.24 -12.87
N ASP A 176 10.27 5.45 -12.28
CA ASP A 176 11.41 4.53 -12.35
C ASP A 176 11.13 3.18 -11.66
N LEU A 177 10.20 3.14 -10.71
CA LEU A 177 9.88 1.94 -9.92
C LEU A 177 8.63 1.21 -10.41
N HIS A 178 8.04 1.61 -11.54
CA HIS A 178 6.83 0.96 -12.08
C HIS A 178 7.03 -0.54 -12.33
N GLU A 179 8.16 -0.93 -12.90
CA GLU A 179 8.41 -2.35 -13.21
C GLU A 179 8.64 -3.17 -11.93
N ASP A 180 9.31 -2.60 -10.94
CA ASP A 180 9.53 -3.24 -9.65
C ASP A 180 8.22 -3.38 -8.86
N LEU A 181 7.38 -2.34 -8.87
CA LEU A 181 6.04 -2.41 -8.31
C LEU A 181 5.20 -3.48 -9.03
N LEU A 182 5.20 -3.51 -10.37
CA LEU A 182 4.48 -4.51 -11.15
C LEU A 182 4.96 -5.93 -10.87
N ARG A 183 6.27 -6.15 -10.71
CA ARG A 183 6.85 -7.44 -10.34
C ARG A 183 6.33 -7.93 -8.99
N SER A 184 6.24 -7.05 -8.00
CA SER A 184 5.66 -7.38 -6.70
C SER A 184 4.15 -7.65 -6.80
N ILE A 185 3.42 -6.87 -7.59
CA ILE A 185 1.98 -7.09 -7.82
C ILE A 185 1.74 -8.46 -8.45
N ASP A 186 2.42 -8.77 -9.57
CA ASP A 186 2.25 -10.03 -10.30
C ASP A 186 2.62 -11.25 -9.45
N GLY A 187 3.76 -11.20 -8.74
CA GLY A 187 4.19 -12.28 -7.85
C GLY A 187 3.22 -12.57 -6.70
N CYS A 188 2.48 -11.55 -6.25
CA CYS A 188 1.49 -11.64 -5.18
C CYS A 188 0.07 -11.97 -5.66
N LEU A 189 -0.30 -11.61 -6.90
CA LEU A 189 -1.68 -11.67 -7.37
C LEU A 189 -2.11 -13.11 -7.69
N ALA A 190 -3.30 -13.51 -7.23
CA ALA A 190 -3.90 -14.77 -7.67
C ALA A 190 -4.33 -14.68 -9.14
N ALA A 191 -4.43 -15.81 -9.85
CA ALA A 191 -4.80 -15.84 -11.27
C ALA A 191 -6.12 -15.14 -11.63
N LYS A 192 -7.05 -15.00 -10.67
CA LYS A 192 -8.33 -14.27 -10.81
C LYS A 192 -8.43 -13.06 -9.87
N GLY A 193 -7.31 -12.66 -9.28
CA GLY A 193 -7.23 -11.52 -8.39
C GLY A 193 -7.48 -10.21 -9.14
N LYS A 194 -7.74 -9.15 -8.38
CA LYS A 194 -7.93 -7.80 -8.91
C LYS A 194 -6.95 -6.83 -8.28
N VAL A 195 -6.43 -5.92 -9.08
CA VAL A 195 -5.60 -4.81 -8.63
C VAL A 195 -6.47 -3.55 -8.64
N PHE A 196 -6.58 -2.87 -7.51
CA PHE A 196 -7.22 -1.57 -7.38
C PHE A 196 -6.13 -0.52 -7.35
N VAL A 197 -6.10 0.32 -8.38
CA VAL A 197 -5.14 1.40 -8.54
C VAL A 197 -5.88 2.73 -8.54
N SER A 198 -5.45 3.66 -7.71
CA SER A 198 -5.85 5.07 -7.78
C SER A 198 -4.60 5.92 -7.91
N PHE A 199 -4.65 6.96 -8.73
CA PHE A 199 -3.53 7.88 -8.89
C PHE A 199 -4.03 9.26 -9.31
N ALA A 200 -3.27 10.29 -8.96
CA ALA A 200 -3.30 11.60 -9.57
C ALA A 200 -1.95 11.89 -10.25
N HIS A 201 -1.96 12.83 -11.19
CA HIS A 201 -0.74 13.32 -11.83
C HIS A 201 -0.01 14.27 -10.87
N HIS A 202 1.05 13.79 -10.23
CA HIS A 202 1.84 14.56 -9.26
C HIS A 202 3.08 15.22 -9.88
N VAL A 203 3.48 14.79 -11.08
CA VAL A 203 4.66 15.31 -11.78
C VAL A 203 4.22 16.02 -13.07
N PRO A 204 4.11 17.36 -13.07
CA PRO A 204 3.63 18.12 -14.24
C PRO A 204 4.46 17.84 -15.50
N GLY A 205 3.80 17.57 -16.63
CA GLY A 205 4.45 17.26 -17.91
C GLY A 205 4.91 15.81 -18.06
N HIS A 206 4.71 14.97 -17.04
CA HIS A 206 5.05 13.55 -17.04
C HIS A 206 3.80 12.65 -16.92
N GLU A 207 2.63 13.16 -17.26
CA GLU A 207 1.35 12.44 -17.17
C GLU A 207 1.37 11.15 -17.98
N GLN A 208 2.08 11.16 -19.12
CA GLN A 208 2.25 9.98 -19.94
C GLN A 208 3.05 8.88 -19.23
N HIS A 209 4.02 9.22 -18.39
CA HIS A 209 4.79 8.25 -17.62
C HIS A 209 3.91 7.57 -16.56
N ASP A 210 2.97 8.29 -15.92
CA ASP A 210 1.98 7.65 -15.03
C ASP A 210 1.16 6.58 -15.79
N LEU A 211 0.74 6.90 -17.01
CA LEU A 211 -0.04 6.00 -17.87
C LEU A 211 0.77 4.83 -18.42
N GLU A 212 2.09 4.96 -18.52
CA GLU A 212 2.97 3.86 -18.93
C GLU A 212 2.92 2.67 -17.98
N PHE A 213 2.59 2.88 -16.70
CA PHE A 213 2.35 1.81 -15.74
C PHE A 213 1.39 0.74 -16.31
N PHE A 214 0.25 1.17 -16.85
CA PHE A 214 -0.76 0.26 -17.38
C PHE A 214 -0.31 -0.41 -18.67
N SER A 215 0.43 0.32 -19.51
CA SER A 215 1.02 -0.24 -20.73
C SER A 215 2.07 -1.31 -20.42
N LYS A 216 2.91 -1.07 -19.40
CA LYS A 216 3.89 -2.04 -18.88
C LYS A 216 3.19 -3.25 -18.27
N ALA A 217 2.14 -3.04 -17.46
CA ALA A 217 1.34 -4.11 -16.87
C ALA A 217 0.76 -5.07 -17.92
N GLN A 218 0.22 -4.52 -19.02
CA GLN A 218 -0.30 -5.32 -20.12
C GLN A 218 0.81 -6.06 -20.89
N LYS A 219 1.90 -5.37 -21.24
CA LYS A 219 2.98 -5.93 -22.07
C LYS A 219 3.82 -6.98 -21.35
N LEU A 220 4.13 -6.76 -20.08
CA LEU A 220 5.04 -7.59 -19.31
C LEU A 220 4.32 -8.76 -18.62
N TYR A 221 3.09 -8.54 -18.14
CA TYR A 221 2.37 -9.48 -17.29
C TYR A 221 0.98 -9.87 -17.82
N GLY A 222 0.55 -9.32 -18.96
CA GLY A 222 -0.73 -9.67 -19.58
C GLY A 222 -1.96 -9.16 -18.80
N PHE A 223 -1.80 -8.15 -17.94
CA PHE A 223 -2.91 -7.60 -17.16
C PHE A 223 -3.97 -6.99 -18.10
N LYS A 224 -5.24 -7.21 -17.74
CA LYS A 224 -6.39 -6.61 -18.41
C LYS A 224 -6.85 -5.40 -17.60
N GLN A 225 -6.73 -4.21 -18.17
CA GLN A 225 -7.16 -2.99 -17.52
C GLN A 225 -8.67 -2.80 -17.66
N PHE A 226 -9.31 -2.42 -16.56
CA PHE A 226 -10.67 -1.91 -16.55
C PHE A 226 -10.61 -0.53 -15.88
N THR A 227 -10.90 0.52 -16.64
CA THR A 227 -10.86 1.89 -16.14
C THR A 227 -12.22 2.26 -15.56
N TRP A 228 -12.21 2.70 -14.30
CA TRP A 228 -13.34 3.38 -13.69
C TRP A 228 -12.96 4.85 -13.59
N ILE A 229 -13.62 5.68 -14.40
CA ILE A 229 -13.56 7.13 -14.23
C ILE A 229 -14.73 7.46 -13.30
N LEU A 230 -14.43 8.00 -12.12
CA LEU A 230 -15.42 8.56 -11.21
C LEU A 230 -15.67 10.02 -11.58
#